data_AF-A0A086TLC0-F1
#
_entry.id   AF-A0A086TLC0-F1
#
_cell.length_a   1.000
_cell.length_b   1.000
_cell.length_c   1.000
_cell.angle_alpha   90.00
_cell.angle_beta   90.00
_cell.angle_gamma   90.00
#
_symmetry.space_group_name_H-M   'P 1'
#
loop_
_entity.id
_entity.type
_entity.pdbx_description
1 polymer ?
#
loop_
_entity_poly.entity_id
_entity_poly.type
_entity_poly.pdbx_seq_one_letter_code
_entity_poly.pdbx_strand_id
1 'polypeptide(L)'
;MPSIRSIALAVSVALFSASALALPTTHNCHESDAQAVGETYEQAASLCRDLVKNTNVGTFMTVMNGEKGPQLEGYPFGSMDYYVDDCQNSGTPLLLLSHLQINMHNIKSNNKASLAVRRLPKEGERGNPMMDRRVTLIGHLVPVEKSRHAEVEACFVAGHPDAKWWLPGSGFHDFAWYTLEVESLYHIGGFGGIHHIGWIDVDTYKNAATSSAPVETRFRVQY
;
A
#
# COMPACT_ATOMS: atom_id res chain seq x y z
N MET A 1 39.37 17.99 75.91
CA MET A 1 38.41 17.00 76.45
C MET A 1 37.37 16.72 75.37
N PRO A 2 36.86 15.48 75.20
CA PRO A 2 37.48 14.29 74.58
C PRO A 2 36.87 13.99 73.18
N SER A 3 37.62 13.44 72.22
CA SER A 3 37.77 11.99 71.87
C SER A 3 36.49 11.30 71.39
N ILE A 4 36.53 10.70 70.18
CA ILE A 4 36.02 9.36 69.80
C ILE A 4 36.69 9.05 68.44
N ARG A 5 37.82 8.32 68.41
CA ARG A 5 37.99 6.85 68.27
C ARG A 5 37.57 6.29 66.90
N SER A 6 38.58 5.98 66.10
CA SER A 6 38.53 5.10 64.93
C SER A 6 38.03 3.71 65.31
N ILE A 7 37.12 3.16 64.52
CA ILE A 7 36.74 1.75 64.55
C ILE A 7 36.93 1.20 63.13
N ALA A 8 37.97 0.37 62.98
CA ALA A 8 38.12 -0.52 61.85
C ALA A 8 37.09 -1.65 61.99
N LEU A 9 36.28 -1.89 60.96
CA LEU A 9 35.40 -3.05 60.91
C LEU A 9 35.90 -4.00 59.82
N ALA A 10 36.27 -5.20 60.26
CA ALA A 10 36.78 -6.28 59.44
C ALA A 10 35.70 -6.80 58.48
N VAL A 11 36.05 -6.91 57.19
CA VAL A 11 35.22 -7.55 56.16
C VAL A 11 35.30 -9.07 56.36
N SER A 12 34.19 -9.67 56.79
CA SER A 12 34.04 -11.13 56.81
C SER A 12 33.57 -11.60 55.43
N VAL A 13 34.44 -12.34 54.73
CA VAL A 13 34.09 -13.02 53.48
C VAL A 13 33.37 -14.32 53.83
N ALA A 14 32.05 -14.35 53.64
CA ALA A 14 31.28 -15.58 53.71
C ALA A 14 31.34 -16.29 52.34
N LEU A 15 32.02 -17.43 52.29
CA LEU A 15 31.98 -18.38 51.17
C LEU A 15 30.59 -19.04 51.13
N PHE A 16 29.77 -18.67 50.15
CA PHE A 16 28.57 -19.44 49.82
C PHE A 16 28.94 -20.53 48.81
N SER A 17 28.79 -21.77 49.24
CA SER A 17 28.89 -22.98 48.42
C SER A 17 27.79 -23.01 47.36
N ALA A 18 28.17 -23.07 46.08
CA ALA A 18 27.24 -23.30 44.99
C ALA A 18 26.83 -24.77 44.96
N SER A 19 25.65 -25.09 45.48
CA SER A 19 24.97 -26.37 45.21
C SER A 19 24.28 -26.27 43.85
N ALA A 20 24.87 -26.90 42.83
CA ALA A 20 24.24 -27.06 41.53
C ALA A 20 23.02 -27.99 41.66
N LEU A 21 21.81 -27.41 41.63
CA LEU A 21 20.60 -28.17 41.35
C LEU A 21 20.52 -28.39 39.84
N ALA A 22 20.75 -29.63 39.42
CA ALA A 22 20.45 -30.09 38.07
C ALA A 22 18.93 -29.98 37.83
N LEU A 23 18.54 -29.13 36.87
CA LEU A 23 17.17 -29.06 36.37
C LEU A 23 16.89 -30.31 35.51
N PRO A 24 15.67 -30.90 35.58
CA PRO A 24 15.32 -32.01 34.71
C PRO A 24 15.32 -31.53 33.26
N THR A 25 16.10 -32.20 32.43
CA THR A 25 16.05 -32.08 30.98
C THR A 25 14.76 -32.70 30.44
N THR A 26 14.32 -32.15 29.31
CA THR A 26 13.24 -32.61 28.42
C THR A 26 11.81 -32.36 28.88
N HIS A 27 11.36 -31.10 28.74
CA HIS A 27 10.06 -30.89 28.09
C HIS A 27 10.32 -30.73 26.60
N ASN A 28 10.02 -31.77 25.82
CA ASN A 28 9.78 -31.62 24.39
C ASN A 28 8.55 -30.71 24.26
N CYS A 29 8.77 -29.41 24.12
CA CYS A 29 7.78 -28.55 23.50
C CYS A 29 7.67 -29.05 22.06
N HIS A 30 6.59 -29.77 21.76
CA HIS A 30 6.16 -29.98 20.39
C HIS A 30 6.26 -28.62 19.67
N GLU A 31 7.03 -28.57 18.59
CA GLU A 31 6.90 -27.56 17.55
C GLU A 31 5.51 -27.73 16.92
N SER A 32 4.47 -27.32 17.63
CA SER A 32 3.16 -27.11 17.04
C SER A 32 3.20 -25.74 16.38
N ASP A 33 3.30 -25.72 15.05
CA ASP A 33 3.00 -24.62 14.14
C ASP A 33 2.77 -23.27 14.84
N ALA A 34 3.86 -22.57 15.15
CA ALA A 34 3.79 -21.14 15.44
C ALA A 34 3.43 -20.45 14.13
N GLN A 35 2.14 -20.45 13.80
CA GLN A 35 1.60 -19.68 12.69
C GLN A 35 2.08 -18.24 12.90
N ALA A 36 2.89 -17.73 11.95
CA ALA A 36 3.45 -16.40 12.04
C ALA A 36 2.32 -15.41 12.36
N VAL A 37 2.37 -14.80 13.54
CA VAL A 37 1.37 -13.83 13.96
C VAL A 37 1.65 -12.56 13.16
N GLY A 38 1.00 -12.41 12.00
CA GLY A 38 1.11 -11.23 11.16
C GLY A 38 0.81 -11.49 9.69
N GLU A 39 0.49 -10.41 8.97
CA GLU A 39 0.37 -10.37 7.52
C GLU A 39 1.70 -10.79 6.87
N THR A 40 1.69 -11.88 6.09
CA THR A 40 2.86 -12.27 5.30
C THR A 40 3.09 -11.28 4.15
N TYR A 41 4.26 -11.32 3.54
CA TYR A 41 4.58 -10.47 2.39
C TYR A 41 3.65 -10.74 1.18
N GLU A 42 3.33 -12.00 0.89
CA GLU A 42 2.43 -12.41 -0.19
C GLU A 42 0.98 -12.02 0.11
N GLN A 43 0.58 -12.11 1.39
CA GLN A 43 -0.70 -11.59 1.83
C GLN A 43 -0.76 -10.08 1.64
N ALA A 44 0.27 -9.33 2.04
CA ALA A 44 0.35 -7.88 1.85
C ALA A 44 0.21 -7.51 0.36
N ALA A 45 0.89 -8.21 -0.55
CA ALA A 45 0.76 -8.00 -1.99
C ALA A 45 -0.67 -8.25 -2.50
N SER A 46 -1.30 -9.36 -2.10
CA SER A 46 -2.69 -9.70 -2.45
C SER A 46 -3.67 -8.65 -1.92
N LEU A 47 -3.39 -8.13 -0.73
CA LEU A 47 -4.19 -7.13 -0.04
C LEU A 47 -4.03 -5.73 -0.63
N CYS A 48 -2.86 -5.38 -1.17
CA CYS A 48 -2.66 -4.23 -2.05
C CYS A 48 -3.50 -4.36 -3.32
N ARG A 49 -3.46 -5.54 -3.95
CA ARG A 49 -4.21 -5.82 -5.18
C ARG A 49 -5.71 -5.68 -5.01
N ASP A 50 -6.24 -6.23 -3.93
CA ASP A 50 -7.65 -6.05 -3.58
C ASP A 50 -8.00 -4.60 -3.30
N LEU A 51 -7.13 -3.86 -2.62
CA LEU A 51 -7.40 -2.45 -2.33
C LEU A 51 -7.46 -1.63 -3.63
N VAL A 52 -6.49 -1.79 -4.53
CA VAL A 52 -6.44 -1.06 -5.80
C VAL A 52 -7.64 -1.44 -6.67
N LYS A 53 -7.95 -2.73 -6.79
CA LYS A 53 -9.06 -3.21 -7.62
C LYS A 53 -10.44 -2.69 -7.20
N ASN A 54 -10.66 -2.51 -5.89
CA ASN A 54 -12.02 -2.29 -5.37
C ASN A 54 -12.31 -0.84 -4.93
N THR A 55 -11.31 0.04 -4.83
CA THR A 55 -11.52 1.40 -4.30
C THR A 55 -11.98 2.40 -5.36
N ASN A 56 -11.46 2.29 -6.59
CA ASN A 56 -11.79 3.10 -7.76
C ASN A 56 -11.62 4.64 -7.64
N VAL A 57 -11.18 5.15 -6.50
CA VAL A 57 -10.91 6.56 -6.26
C VAL A 57 -9.61 6.70 -5.48
N GLY A 58 -8.74 7.61 -5.90
CA GLY A 58 -7.44 7.81 -5.26
C GLY A 58 -6.98 9.26 -5.30
N THR A 59 -5.92 9.57 -4.56
CA THR A 59 -5.23 10.86 -4.65
C THR A 59 -4.12 10.73 -5.68
N PHE A 60 -4.31 11.32 -6.85
CA PHE A 60 -3.33 11.40 -7.92
C PHE A 60 -2.37 12.55 -7.68
N MET A 61 -1.08 12.26 -7.65
CA MET A 61 -0.02 13.18 -7.27
C MET A 61 1.01 13.35 -8.37
N THR A 62 1.40 14.60 -8.61
CA THR A 62 2.41 15.01 -9.58
C THR A 62 3.32 16.08 -8.97
N VAL A 63 4.38 16.46 -9.68
CA VAL A 63 5.26 17.56 -9.25
C VAL A 63 4.88 18.81 -10.02
N MET A 64 4.54 19.89 -9.31
CA MET A 64 4.23 21.19 -9.87
C MET A 64 5.35 21.65 -10.79
N ASN A 65 4.96 22.07 -11.99
CA ASN A 65 5.83 22.84 -12.87
C ASN A 65 5.67 24.35 -12.60
N GLY A 66 6.50 25.17 -13.25
CA GLY A 66 6.45 26.63 -13.11
C GLY A 66 5.28 27.31 -13.83
N GLU A 67 4.42 26.60 -14.60
CA GLU A 67 3.40 27.23 -15.46
C GLU A 67 2.34 28.02 -14.68
N LYS A 68 1.98 27.56 -13.48
CA LYS A 68 0.98 28.25 -12.62
C LYS A 68 1.63 29.27 -11.67
N GLY A 69 2.94 29.38 -11.68
CA GLY A 69 3.72 30.26 -10.82
C GLY A 69 5.11 29.67 -10.55
N PRO A 70 6.22 30.38 -10.85
CA PRO A 70 7.58 29.88 -10.62
C PRO A 70 7.85 29.46 -9.16
N GLN A 71 7.20 30.13 -8.20
CA GLN A 71 7.30 29.81 -6.77
C GLN A 71 6.68 28.46 -6.37
N LEU A 72 5.85 27.87 -7.24
CA LEU A 72 5.22 26.58 -7.01
C LEU A 72 6.03 25.42 -7.61
N GLU A 73 7.03 25.70 -8.45
CA GLU A 73 7.82 24.67 -9.10
C GLU A 73 8.49 23.74 -8.08
N GLY A 74 8.40 22.44 -8.31
CA GLY A 74 8.97 21.41 -7.44
C GLY A 74 8.10 21.01 -6.25
N TYR A 75 7.01 21.73 -5.93
CA TYR A 75 6.07 21.30 -4.90
C TYR A 75 5.28 20.05 -5.35
N PRO A 76 5.00 19.09 -4.47
CA PRO A 76 4.05 18.03 -4.78
C PRO A 76 2.63 18.60 -4.85
N PHE A 77 1.86 18.16 -5.84
CA PHE A 77 0.46 18.51 -5.99
C PHE A 77 -0.39 17.24 -6.06
N GLY A 78 -1.42 17.17 -5.22
CA GLY A 78 -2.35 16.05 -5.17
C GLY A 78 -3.79 16.50 -5.46
N SER A 79 -4.48 15.76 -6.33
CA SER A 79 -5.91 15.88 -6.60
C SER A 79 -6.58 14.53 -6.39
N MET A 80 -7.87 14.52 -6.08
CA MET A 80 -8.66 13.29 -6.09
C MET A 80 -9.09 12.99 -7.53
N ASP A 81 -8.90 11.75 -7.97
CA ASP A 81 -9.26 11.30 -9.31
C ASP A 81 -9.92 9.92 -9.28
N TYR A 82 -10.78 9.69 -10.26
CA TYR A 82 -11.33 8.38 -10.56
C TYR A 82 -10.27 7.53 -11.25
N TYR A 83 -10.20 6.27 -10.87
CA TYR A 83 -9.44 5.26 -11.58
C TYR A 83 -10.21 3.93 -11.55
N VAL A 84 -9.81 2.98 -12.37
CA VAL A 84 -10.18 1.56 -12.25
C VAL A 84 -8.93 0.70 -12.47
N ASP A 85 -8.99 -0.59 -12.19
CA ASP A 85 -8.01 -1.54 -12.75
C ASP A 85 -8.14 -1.54 -14.28
N ASP A 86 -7.05 -1.74 -15.03
CA ASP A 86 -6.94 -1.57 -16.50
C ASP A 86 -7.77 -2.53 -17.38
N CYS A 87 -8.81 -3.14 -16.79
CA CYS A 87 -9.76 -4.05 -17.43
C CYS A 87 -9.17 -5.42 -17.76
N GLN A 88 -7.88 -5.62 -17.49
CA GLN A 88 -7.19 -6.90 -17.60
C GLN A 88 -6.91 -7.52 -16.22
N ASN A 89 -7.36 -6.85 -15.15
CA ASN A 89 -7.06 -7.21 -13.78
C ASN A 89 -5.53 -7.25 -13.56
N SER A 90 -4.79 -6.32 -14.17
CA SER A 90 -3.32 -6.30 -14.11
C SER A 90 -2.77 -5.55 -12.90
N GLY A 91 -3.61 -4.75 -12.23
CA GLY A 91 -3.25 -3.94 -11.06
C GLY A 91 -2.66 -2.60 -11.45
N THR A 92 -2.65 -2.32 -12.75
CA THR A 92 -2.28 -1.04 -13.32
C THR A 92 -3.49 -0.11 -13.29
N PRO A 93 -3.44 1.03 -12.59
CA PRO A 93 -4.56 1.97 -12.61
C PRO A 93 -4.76 2.57 -14.01
N LEU A 94 -6.00 2.54 -14.49
CA LEU A 94 -6.49 3.27 -15.65
C LEU A 94 -7.19 4.55 -15.18
N LEU A 95 -6.80 5.69 -15.75
CA LEU A 95 -7.36 7.01 -15.46
C LEU A 95 -7.95 7.65 -16.73
N LEU A 96 -9.00 8.46 -16.52
CA LEU A 96 -9.59 9.34 -17.52
C LEU A 96 -9.30 10.79 -17.13
N LEU A 97 -8.31 11.41 -17.78
CA LEU A 97 -7.74 12.68 -17.34
C LEU A 97 -8.04 13.80 -18.34
N SER A 98 -8.42 14.97 -17.82
CA SER A 98 -8.65 16.16 -18.64
C SER A 98 -7.35 16.92 -18.85
N HIS A 99 -7.13 17.42 -20.06
CA HIS A 99 -5.99 18.30 -20.34
C HIS A 99 -6.01 19.62 -19.55
N LEU A 100 -7.13 19.96 -18.90
CA LEU A 100 -7.26 21.14 -18.03
C LEU A 100 -6.76 20.90 -16.59
N GLN A 101 -6.59 19.64 -16.17
CA GLN A 101 -6.11 19.32 -14.83
C GLN A 101 -4.68 19.80 -14.63
N ILE A 102 -4.39 20.40 -13.46
CA ILE A 102 -3.03 20.83 -13.11
C ILE A 102 -2.04 19.65 -13.21
N ASN A 103 -2.46 18.45 -12.81
CA ASN A 103 -1.65 17.24 -12.95
C ASN A 103 -1.25 16.99 -14.41
N MET A 104 -2.17 17.17 -15.36
CA MET A 104 -1.86 16.98 -16.79
C MET A 104 -0.97 18.08 -17.37
N HIS A 105 -0.98 19.29 -16.79
CA HIS A 105 0.04 20.30 -17.09
C HIS A 105 1.42 19.88 -16.55
N ASN A 106 1.48 19.44 -15.29
CA ASN A 106 2.71 18.99 -14.63
C ASN A 106 3.39 17.83 -15.39
N ILE A 107 2.60 16.87 -15.86
CA ILE A 107 3.06 15.67 -16.58
C ILE A 107 3.83 16.01 -17.87
N LYS A 108 3.49 17.12 -18.54
CA LYS A 108 4.18 17.56 -19.77
C LYS A 108 5.67 17.83 -19.55
N SER A 109 6.03 18.35 -18.38
CA SER A 109 7.42 18.62 -18.00
C SER A 109 8.07 17.47 -17.23
N ASN A 110 7.29 16.70 -16.48
CA ASN A 110 7.78 15.59 -15.67
C ASN A 110 6.69 14.52 -15.56
N ASN A 111 6.86 13.42 -16.29
CA ASN A 111 5.87 12.33 -16.35
C ASN A 111 5.86 11.43 -15.09
N LYS A 112 6.62 11.75 -14.04
CA LYS A 112 6.59 11.00 -12.78
C LYS A 112 5.34 11.33 -11.99
N ALA A 113 4.63 10.29 -11.55
CA ALA A 113 3.40 10.42 -10.81
C ALA A 113 3.26 9.35 -9.74
N SER A 114 2.34 9.57 -8.81
CA SER A 114 1.91 8.55 -7.87
C SER A 114 0.41 8.59 -7.63
N LEU A 115 -0.15 7.45 -7.23
CA LEU A 115 -1.54 7.30 -6.86
C LEU A 115 -1.62 6.70 -5.46
N ALA A 116 -2.08 7.49 -4.50
CA ALA A 116 -2.36 6.99 -3.16
C ALA A 116 -3.81 6.50 -3.07
N VAL A 117 -3.97 5.25 -2.67
CA VAL A 117 -5.25 4.60 -2.50
C VAL A 117 -5.38 4.18 -1.04
N ARG A 118 -6.54 4.45 -0.44
CA ARG A 118 -6.86 4.03 0.93
C ARG A 118 -8.21 3.33 0.96
N ARG A 119 -8.39 2.43 1.92
CA ARG A 119 -9.74 1.91 2.18
C ARG A 119 -10.67 3.07 2.50
N LEU A 120 -11.82 3.07 1.83
CA LEU A 120 -12.92 3.99 2.15
C LEU A 120 -13.87 3.30 3.14
N PRO A 121 -14.37 4.03 4.15
CA PRO A 121 -15.36 3.48 5.07
C PRO A 121 -16.64 3.15 4.32
N LYS A 122 -17.31 2.07 4.73
CA LYS A 122 -18.67 1.77 4.23
C LYS A 122 -19.70 2.71 4.86
N GLU A 123 -20.90 2.74 4.30
CA GLU A 123 -22.02 3.48 4.89
C GLU A 123 -22.23 3.08 6.36
N GLY A 124 -22.33 4.06 7.24
CA GLY A 124 -22.46 3.86 8.69
C GLY A 124 -21.17 3.51 9.42
N GLU A 125 -20.03 3.31 8.73
CA GLU A 125 -18.75 3.03 9.36
C GLU A 125 -17.98 4.32 9.69
N ARG A 126 -17.46 4.42 10.92
CA ARG A 126 -16.48 5.46 11.25
C ARG A 126 -15.12 5.06 10.67
N GLY A 127 -14.74 5.67 9.54
CA GLY A 127 -13.41 5.47 8.95
C GLY A 127 -12.28 5.87 9.90
N ASN A 128 -11.17 5.14 9.84
CA ASN A 128 -9.98 5.46 10.63
C ASN A 128 -8.74 5.30 9.73
N PRO A 129 -8.25 6.39 9.11
CA PRO A 129 -7.18 6.31 8.14
C PRO A 129 -5.86 5.78 8.71
N MET A 130 -5.68 5.78 10.03
CA MET A 130 -4.48 5.20 10.66
C MET A 130 -4.55 3.68 10.78
N MET A 131 -5.75 3.15 11.01
CA MET A 131 -6.02 1.70 11.10
C MET A 131 -6.29 1.07 9.74
N ASP A 132 -6.90 1.83 8.83
CA ASP A 132 -7.25 1.38 7.49
C ASP A 132 -6.00 1.11 6.65
N ARG A 133 -6.11 0.20 5.69
CA ARG A 133 -5.03 -0.09 4.73
C ARG A 133 -4.88 1.04 3.71
N ARG A 134 -3.64 1.32 3.32
CA ARG A 134 -3.28 2.27 2.26
C ARG A 134 -2.11 1.75 1.44
N VAL A 135 -2.09 2.11 0.17
CA VAL A 135 -0.98 1.86 -0.74
C VAL A 135 -0.71 3.11 -1.55
N THR A 136 0.57 3.43 -1.77
CA THR A 136 1.00 4.45 -2.74
C THR A 136 1.67 3.74 -3.90
N LEU A 137 1.06 3.82 -5.08
CA LEU A 137 1.63 3.36 -6.35
C LEU A 137 2.47 4.50 -6.93
N ILE A 138 3.68 4.21 -7.41
CA ILE A 138 4.63 5.19 -7.94
C ILE A 138 5.07 4.75 -9.33
N GLY A 139 5.09 5.67 -10.29
CA GLY A 139 5.48 5.36 -11.66
C GLY A 139 5.28 6.55 -12.59
N HIS A 140 4.78 6.28 -13.80
CA HIS A 140 4.55 7.30 -14.82
C HIS A 140 3.30 7.02 -15.66
N LEU A 141 2.77 8.06 -16.32
CA LEU A 141 1.61 7.88 -17.18
C LEU A 141 2.00 7.39 -18.57
N VAL A 142 1.24 6.45 -19.11
CA VAL A 142 1.34 5.99 -20.50
C VAL A 142 -0.03 6.18 -21.18
N PRO A 143 -0.10 6.86 -22.34
CA PRO A 143 -1.34 6.98 -23.09
C PRO A 143 -1.85 5.61 -23.53
N VAL A 144 -3.16 5.37 -23.40
CA VAL A 144 -3.76 4.11 -23.88
C VAL A 144 -3.88 4.14 -25.40
N GLU A 145 -3.42 3.06 -26.03
CA GLU A 145 -3.53 2.82 -27.48
C GLU A 145 -4.99 2.91 -27.97
N LYS A 146 -5.20 3.55 -29.13
CA LYS A 146 -6.54 3.79 -29.68
C LYS A 146 -7.34 2.50 -29.90
N SER A 147 -6.68 1.41 -30.22
CA SER A 147 -7.30 0.09 -30.41
C SER A 147 -7.99 -0.44 -29.15
N ARG A 148 -7.57 0.02 -27.96
CA ARG A 148 -8.13 -0.37 -26.67
C ARG A 148 -9.22 0.57 -26.15
N HIS A 149 -9.48 1.71 -26.81
CA HIS A 149 -10.37 2.75 -26.27
C HIS A 149 -11.78 2.25 -25.94
N ALA A 150 -12.37 1.41 -26.80
CA ALA A 150 -13.70 0.84 -26.55
C ALA A 150 -13.73 -0.11 -25.34
N GLU A 151 -12.68 -0.90 -25.12
CA GLU A 151 -12.54 -1.82 -23.99
C GLU A 151 -12.43 -1.04 -22.67
N VAL A 152 -11.50 -0.07 -22.63
CA VAL A 152 -11.24 0.71 -21.42
C VAL A 152 -12.40 1.63 -21.07
N GLU A 153 -13.11 2.17 -22.06
CA GLU A 153 -14.30 2.98 -21.86
C GLU A 153 -15.42 2.19 -21.17
N ALA A 154 -15.78 1.02 -21.72
CA ALA A 154 -16.86 0.20 -21.16
C ALA A 154 -16.58 -0.21 -19.71
N CYS A 155 -15.34 -0.58 -19.42
CA CYS A 155 -14.87 -0.97 -18.10
C CYS A 155 -14.79 0.22 -17.12
N PHE A 156 -14.26 1.36 -17.55
CA PHE A 156 -14.20 2.56 -16.71
C PHE A 156 -15.61 3.04 -16.34
N VAL A 157 -16.54 3.07 -17.29
CA VAL A 157 -17.94 3.45 -17.04
C VAL A 157 -18.65 2.43 -16.15
N ALA A 158 -18.28 1.14 -16.19
CA ALA A 158 -18.79 0.17 -15.24
C ALA A 158 -18.35 0.47 -13.79
N GLY A 159 -17.13 0.98 -13.60
CA GLY A 159 -16.65 1.44 -12.30
C GLY A 159 -17.19 2.81 -11.88
N HIS A 160 -17.41 3.71 -12.84
CA HIS A 160 -17.84 5.10 -12.67
C HIS A 160 -18.95 5.47 -13.67
N PRO A 161 -20.23 5.13 -13.39
CA PRO A 161 -21.33 5.31 -14.35
C PRO A 161 -21.62 6.77 -14.73
N ASP A 162 -21.21 7.72 -13.90
CA ASP A 162 -21.28 9.15 -14.14
C ASP A 162 -20.26 9.61 -15.20
N ALA A 163 -19.15 8.89 -15.38
CA ALA A 163 -18.10 9.25 -16.34
C ALA A 163 -18.54 9.29 -17.80
N LYS A 164 -19.68 8.67 -18.13
CA LYS A 164 -20.32 8.75 -19.46
C LYS A 164 -20.52 10.17 -19.97
N TRP A 165 -20.58 11.17 -19.08
CA TRP A 165 -20.81 12.57 -19.44
C TRP A 165 -19.55 13.33 -19.87
N TRP A 166 -18.35 12.77 -19.67
CA TRP A 166 -17.08 13.41 -20.02
C TRP A 166 -16.10 12.46 -20.73
N LEU A 167 -16.63 11.47 -21.43
CA LEU A 167 -15.83 10.58 -22.27
C LEU A 167 -15.15 11.35 -23.42
N PRO A 168 -14.02 10.86 -23.95
CA PRO A 168 -13.39 11.46 -25.12
C PRO A 168 -14.38 11.55 -26.29
N GLY A 169 -14.53 12.74 -26.87
CA GLY A 169 -15.49 12.99 -27.95
C GLY A 169 -16.93 13.32 -27.50
N SER A 170 -17.21 13.41 -26.19
CA SER A 170 -18.51 13.85 -25.66
C SER A 170 -18.83 15.35 -25.92
N GLY A 171 -17.85 16.12 -26.39
CA GLY A 171 -17.99 17.56 -26.71
C GLY A 171 -17.86 18.48 -25.51
N PHE A 172 -17.78 17.95 -24.29
CA PHE A 172 -17.58 18.70 -23.05
C PHE A 172 -16.20 18.37 -22.46
N HIS A 173 -15.22 19.24 -22.75
CA HIS A 173 -13.80 19.12 -22.38
C HIS A 173 -13.07 17.91 -23.01
N ASP A 174 -11.78 18.10 -23.31
CA ASP A 174 -10.94 17.04 -23.87
C ASP A 174 -10.34 16.19 -22.75
N PHE A 175 -10.86 14.98 -22.62
CA PHE A 175 -10.31 13.92 -21.77
C PHE A 175 -9.56 12.88 -22.60
N ALA A 176 -8.57 12.24 -21.99
CA ALA A 176 -7.80 11.17 -22.60
C ALA A 176 -7.51 10.04 -21.59
N TRP A 177 -7.33 8.83 -22.13
CA TRP A 177 -7.07 7.62 -21.36
C TRP A 177 -5.57 7.44 -21.07
N TYR A 178 -5.24 7.17 -19.81
CA TYR A 178 -3.86 6.89 -19.37
C TYR A 178 -3.82 5.69 -18.43
N THR A 179 -2.80 4.85 -18.54
CA THR A 179 -2.40 3.94 -17.47
C THR A 179 -1.31 4.56 -16.60
N LEU A 180 -1.32 4.28 -15.30
CA LEU A 180 -0.18 4.53 -14.43
C LEU A 180 0.67 3.26 -14.39
N GLU A 181 1.74 3.23 -15.19
CA GLU A 181 2.69 2.13 -15.17
C GLU A 181 3.44 2.12 -13.84
N VAL A 182 3.13 1.13 -12.99
CA VAL A 182 3.67 1.04 -11.63
C VAL A 182 5.11 0.54 -11.68
N GLU A 183 6.03 1.34 -11.13
CA GLU A 183 7.46 1.04 -11.00
C GLU A 183 7.85 0.70 -9.55
N SER A 184 7.08 1.16 -8.58
CA SER A 184 7.26 0.86 -7.16
C SER A 184 5.95 1.06 -6.40
N LEU A 185 5.78 0.37 -5.27
CA LEU A 185 4.65 0.63 -4.39
C LEU A 185 5.02 0.48 -2.92
N TYR A 186 4.42 1.33 -2.09
CA TYR A 186 4.59 1.31 -0.64
C TYR A 186 3.28 1.00 0.06
N HIS A 187 3.25 -0.09 0.83
CA HIS A 187 2.07 -0.59 1.54
C HIS A 187 2.12 -0.21 3.01
N ILE A 188 0.96 0.18 3.54
CA ILE A 188 0.70 0.34 4.96
C ILE A 188 -0.55 -0.50 5.27
N GLY A 189 -0.35 -1.70 5.82
CA GLY A 189 -1.43 -2.67 6.06
C GLY A 189 -2.41 -2.29 7.18
N GLY A 190 -2.00 -1.41 8.09
CA GLY A 190 -2.78 -0.97 9.24
C GLY A 190 -1.86 -0.55 10.39
N PHE A 191 -2.37 -0.60 11.62
CA PHE A 191 -1.63 -0.26 12.84
C PHE A 191 -1.63 -1.44 13.81
N GLY A 192 -0.64 -1.53 14.70
CA GLY A 192 -0.60 -2.58 15.75
C GLY A 192 0.42 -3.70 15.54
N GLY A 193 1.39 -3.54 14.65
CA GLY A 193 2.57 -4.42 14.55
C GLY A 193 2.35 -5.79 13.90
N ILE A 194 1.11 -6.14 13.57
CA ILE A 194 0.74 -7.40 12.89
C ILE A 194 0.55 -7.22 11.37
N HIS A 195 0.73 -6.02 10.84
CA HIS A 195 0.53 -5.69 9.44
C HIS A 195 1.86 -5.39 8.77
N HIS A 196 2.01 -5.76 7.49
CA HIS A 196 3.17 -5.38 6.72
C HIS A 196 3.15 -3.86 6.48
N ILE A 197 4.28 -3.21 6.72
CA ILE A 197 4.52 -1.81 6.36
C ILE A 197 5.84 -1.78 5.63
N GLY A 198 5.82 -1.44 4.36
CA GLY A 198 7.02 -1.47 3.55
C GLY A 198 6.77 -1.50 2.05
N TRP A 199 7.87 -1.54 1.31
CA TRP A 199 7.88 -1.73 -0.13
C TRP A 199 7.34 -3.12 -0.47
N ILE A 200 6.53 -3.19 -1.53
CA ILE A 200 6.17 -4.44 -2.20
C ILE A 200 6.78 -4.39 -3.60
N ASP A 201 7.43 -5.48 -3.98
CA ASP A 201 7.96 -5.72 -5.31
C ASP A 201 6.82 -5.70 -6.35
N VAL A 202 7.07 -5.04 -7.48
CA VAL A 202 6.04 -4.83 -8.51
C VAL A 202 5.60 -6.14 -9.14
N ASP A 203 6.51 -7.08 -9.39
CA ASP A 203 6.16 -8.37 -9.98
C ASP A 203 5.33 -9.20 -9.00
N THR A 204 5.67 -9.17 -7.71
CA THR A 204 4.88 -9.80 -6.65
C THR A 204 3.47 -9.19 -6.60
N TYR A 205 3.35 -7.87 -6.65
CA TYR A 205 2.06 -7.17 -6.69
C TYR A 205 1.25 -7.54 -7.94
N LYS A 206 1.86 -7.48 -9.14
CA LYS A 206 1.18 -7.76 -10.41
C LYS A 206 0.68 -9.21 -10.49
N ASN A 207 1.41 -10.15 -9.89
CA ASN A 207 1.07 -11.58 -9.88
C ASN A 207 0.25 -12.02 -8.65
N ALA A 208 -0.01 -11.15 -7.68
CA ALA A 208 -0.74 -11.54 -6.48
C ALA A 208 -2.21 -11.86 -6.79
N ALA A 209 -2.74 -12.87 -6.09
CA ALA A 209 -4.15 -13.23 -6.21
C ALA A 209 -5.03 -12.12 -5.62
N THR A 210 -6.13 -11.81 -6.31
CA THR A 210 -7.21 -11.00 -5.72
C THR A 210 -8.21 -11.93 -5.04
N SER A 211 -8.91 -11.48 -4.00
CA SER A 211 -9.95 -12.27 -3.31
C SER A 211 -11.15 -12.66 -4.18
N SER A 212 -11.21 -12.19 -5.43
CA SER A 212 -12.15 -12.60 -6.47
C SER A 212 -11.59 -13.60 -7.48
N ALA A 213 -10.31 -13.98 -7.39
CA ALA A 213 -9.74 -15.08 -8.16
C ALA A 213 -10.14 -16.42 -7.51
N PRO A 214 -10.54 -17.44 -8.29
CA PRO A 214 -10.81 -18.76 -7.72
C PRO A 214 -9.54 -19.30 -7.07
N VAL A 215 -9.59 -19.49 -5.75
CA VAL A 215 -8.53 -20.16 -5.00
C VAL A 215 -8.49 -21.61 -5.48
N GLU A 216 -7.51 -21.97 -6.30
CA GLU A 216 -7.26 -23.36 -6.68
C GLU A 216 -6.78 -24.12 -5.43
N THR A 217 -7.73 -24.63 -4.66
CA THR A 217 -7.46 -25.38 -3.43
C THR A 217 -6.98 -26.77 -3.81
N ARG A 218 -5.69 -26.92 -4.08
CA ARG A 218 -5.05 -28.24 -4.16
C ARG A 218 -4.83 -28.78 -2.75
N PHE A 219 -5.86 -29.35 -2.15
CA PHE A 219 -5.68 -30.31 -1.07
C PHE A 219 -5.12 -31.60 -1.66
N ARG A 220 -3.81 -31.81 -1.55
CA ARG A 220 -3.24 -33.15 -1.66
C ARG A 220 -3.51 -33.86 -0.35
N VAL A 221 -4.53 -34.70 -0.33
CA VAL A 221 -4.65 -35.75 0.68
C VAL A 221 -3.59 -36.79 0.34
N GLN A 222 -2.54 -36.88 1.17
CA GLN A 222 -1.66 -38.04 1.17
C GLN A 222 -2.35 -39.14 2.00
N TYR A 223 -2.56 -40.29 1.38
CA TYR A 223 -2.93 -41.55 2.05
C TYR A 223 -1.69 -42.20 2.64
#